data_AF-A0A1T4TXW5-F1
#
_entry.id   AF-A0A1T4TXW5-F1
#
_cell.length_a   1.000
_cell.length_b   1.000
_cell.length_c   1.000
_cell.angle_alpha   90.00
_cell.angle_beta   90.00
_cell.angle_gamma   90.00
#
_symmetry.space_group_name_H-M   'P 1'
#
loop_
_entity.id
_entity.type
_entity.pdbx_description
1 polymer ?
#
loop_
_entity_poly.entity_id
_entity_poly.type
_entity_poly.pdbx_seq_one_letter_code
_entity_poly.pdbx_strand_id
1 'polypeptide(L)'
;MDYEFRRNTLDDSFHAEFSMGHEALGRWLIDELGTDHSAIDEVLDNLKHIMEQGGEWNRPGKVFHLQVIQEEALIQANITMEGFEEEMPDQDLHAYDEESVSLCGPEDLLLVLEAWQDFIRRYGR
;
A
#
# COMPACT_ATOMS: atom_id res chain seq x y z
N MET A 1 -11.20 0.97 -8.24
CA MET A 1 -10.81 -0.12 -7.32
C MET A 1 -11.90 -0.29 -6.28
N ASP A 2 -12.34 -1.52 -6.01
CA ASP A 2 -13.32 -1.81 -4.95
C ASP A 2 -12.61 -2.40 -3.72
N TYR A 3 -13.12 -2.10 -2.52
CA TYR A 3 -12.52 -2.57 -1.27
C TYR A 3 -13.53 -2.74 -0.13
N GLU A 4 -13.20 -3.60 0.83
CA GLU A 4 -13.95 -3.78 2.07
C GLU A 4 -13.00 -3.87 3.27
N PHE A 5 -13.31 -3.13 4.33
CA PHE A 5 -12.58 -3.20 5.60
C PHE A 5 -13.39 -3.96 6.64
N ARG A 6 -12.72 -4.85 7.37
CA ARG A 6 -13.34 -5.65 8.45
C ARG A 6 -12.48 -5.62 9.70
N ARG A 7 -13.13 -5.62 10.87
CA ARG A 7 -12.48 -5.83 12.16
C ARG A 7 -12.93 -7.18 12.70
N ASN A 8 -11.99 -8.03 13.04
CA ASN A 8 -12.26 -9.24 13.78
C ASN A 8 -12.44 -8.89 15.26
N THR A 9 -13.63 -9.13 15.80
CA THR A 9 -13.95 -8.81 17.20
C THR A 9 -13.40 -9.83 18.20
N LEU A 10 -12.84 -10.95 17.73
CA LEU A 10 -12.28 -12.00 18.60
C LEU A 10 -10.84 -11.70 19.01
N ASP A 11 -10.04 -11.16 18.10
CA ASP A 11 -8.60 -10.87 18.30
C ASP A 11 -8.24 -9.39 18.10
N ASP A 12 -9.24 -8.53 17.86
CA ASP A 12 -9.10 -7.10 17.58
C ASP A 12 -8.25 -6.77 16.33
N SER A 13 -8.03 -7.75 15.43
CA SER A 13 -7.30 -7.55 14.18
C SER A 13 -8.15 -6.84 13.12
N PHE A 14 -7.49 -6.08 12.25
CA PHE A 14 -8.10 -5.43 11.11
C PHE A 14 -7.70 -6.13 9.81
N HIS A 15 -8.61 -6.12 8.84
CA HIS A 15 -8.44 -6.73 7.53
C HIS A 15 -8.91 -5.75 6.47
N ALA A 16 -8.24 -5.77 5.31
CA ALA A 16 -8.58 -4.99 4.15
C ALA A 16 -8.56 -5.89 2.91
N GLU A 17 -9.72 -6.08 2.28
CA GLU A 17 -9.91 -6.89 1.08
C GLU A 17 -10.08 -5.96 -0.13
N PHE A 18 -9.35 -6.22 -1.20
CA PHE A 18 -9.36 -5.42 -2.43
C PHE A 18 -9.68 -6.27 -3.66
N SER A 19 -10.27 -5.64 -4.68
CA SER A 19 -10.49 -6.26 -5.99
C SER A 19 -9.18 -6.66 -6.67
N MET A 20 -9.24 -7.67 -7.55
CA MET A 20 -8.11 -8.19 -8.33
C MET A 20 -7.18 -7.11 -8.90
N GLY A 21 -5.87 -7.31 -8.73
CA GLY A 21 -4.79 -6.39 -9.11
C GLY A 21 -4.49 -5.29 -8.07
N HIS A 22 -5.15 -5.31 -6.90
CA HIS A 22 -4.98 -4.34 -5.82
C HIS A 22 -4.77 -4.99 -4.44
N GLU A 23 -4.54 -6.29 -4.39
CA GLU A 23 -4.39 -7.07 -3.16
C GLU A 23 -3.16 -6.64 -2.34
N ALA A 24 -2.07 -6.25 -2.99
CA ALA A 24 -0.86 -5.75 -2.32
C ALA A 24 -1.14 -4.46 -1.54
N LEU A 25 -2.06 -3.61 -2.01
CA LEU A 25 -2.49 -2.41 -1.30
C LEU A 25 -3.12 -2.78 0.05
N GLY A 26 -4.00 -3.79 0.07
CA GLY A 26 -4.63 -4.27 1.31
C GLY A 26 -3.61 -4.78 2.32
N ARG A 27 -2.62 -5.55 1.85
CA ARG A 27 -1.53 -6.03 2.71
C ARG A 27 -0.67 -4.89 3.23
N TRP A 28 -0.29 -3.97 2.36
CA TRP A 28 0.49 -2.77 2.73
C TRP A 28 -0.22 -1.92 3.79
N LEU A 29 -1.54 -1.72 3.69
CA LEU A 29 -2.32 -1.02 4.73
C LEU A 29 -2.17 -1.70 6.10
N ILE A 30 -2.22 -3.03 6.16
CA ILE A 30 -2.14 -3.78 7.42
C ILE A 30 -0.71 -3.84 7.95
N ASP A 31 0.26 -4.19 7.09
CA ASP A 31 1.63 -4.51 7.49
C ASP A 31 2.49 -3.26 7.74
N GLU A 32 2.29 -2.19 6.96
CA GLU A 32 3.12 -0.98 7.03
C GLU A 32 2.50 0.16 7.82
N LEU A 33 1.17 0.25 7.87
CA LEU A 33 0.44 1.34 8.55
C LEU A 33 -0.33 0.82 9.77
N GLY A 34 -1.10 -0.24 9.60
CA GLY A 34 -1.97 -0.82 10.63
C GLY A 34 -2.88 0.23 11.25
N THR A 35 -2.71 0.45 12.57
CA THR A 35 -3.46 1.46 13.34
C THR A 35 -2.61 2.68 13.73
N ASP A 36 -1.42 2.82 13.15
CA ASP A 36 -0.55 3.98 13.41
C ASP A 36 -1.06 5.21 12.66
N HIS A 37 -1.85 6.02 13.36
CA HIS A 37 -2.38 7.27 12.81
C HIS A 37 -1.29 8.23 12.34
N SER A 38 -0.11 8.25 12.98
CA SER A 38 0.97 9.15 12.59
C SER A 38 1.58 8.72 11.27
N ALA A 39 1.75 7.42 11.07
CA ALA A 39 2.22 6.87 9.79
C ALA A 39 1.21 7.13 8.65
N ILE A 40 -0.09 7.03 8.95
CA ILE A 40 -1.15 7.33 7.97
C ILE A 40 -1.13 8.82 7.62
N ASP A 41 -1.05 9.71 8.62
CA ASP A 41 -0.97 11.16 8.40
C ASP A 41 0.26 11.54 7.57
N GLU A 42 1.42 10.92 7.83
CA GLU A 42 2.64 11.11 7.02
C GLU A 42 2.41 10.77 5.55
N VAL A 43 1.76 9.62 5.26
CA VAL A 43 1.48 9.22 3.88
C VAL A 43 0.49 10.18 3.23
N LEU A 44 -0.58 10.55 3.93
CA LEU A 44 -1.59 11.49 3.41
C LEU A 44 -0.96 12.83 3.05
N ASP A 45 -0.09 13.37 3.91
CA ASP A 45 0.57 14.66 3.69
C ASP A 45 1.53 14.61 2.49
N ASN A 46 2.36 13.57 2.39
CA ASN A 46 3.27 13.40 1.25
C ASN A 46 2.51 13.16 -0.05
N LEU A 47 1.45 12.35 -0.02
CA LEU A 47 0.61 12.08 -1.19
C LEU A 47 -0.02 13.38 -1.71
N LYS A 48 -0.62 14.19 -0.83
CA LYS A 48 -1.17 15.52 -1.18
C LYS A 48 -0.10 16.44 -1.75
N HIS A 49 1.09 16.45 -1.15
CA HIS A 49 2.21 17.25 -1.65
C HIS A 49 2.61 16.87 -3.09
N ILE A 50 2.77 15.58 -3.38
CA ILE A 50 3.14 15.09 -4.73
C ILE A 50 2.02 15.38 -5.75
N MET A 51 0.75 15.22 -5.36
CA MET A 51 -0.37 15.55 -6.24
C MET A 51 -0.39 17.04 -6.63
N GLU A 52 -0.12 17.94 -5.68
CA GLU A 52 -0.17 19.39 -5.90
C GLU A 52 1.10 19.97 -6.55
N GLN A 53 2.28 19.53 -6.11
CA GLN A 53 3.57 20.11 -6.50
C GLN A 53 4.32 19.25 -7.53
N GLY A 54 3.87 18.03 -7.78
CA GLY A 54 4.56 17.03 -8.59
C GLY A 54 5.78 16.44 -7.87
N GLY A 55 6.60 15.72 -8.63
CA GLY A 55 7.80 15.06 -8.13
C GLY A 55 7.60 13.57 -7.86
N GLU A 56 8.49 13.02 -7.05
CA GLU A 56 8.51 11.62 -6.68
C GLU A 56 8.75 11.49 -5.18
N TRP A 57 8.03 10.58 -4.54
CA TRP A 57 8.26 10.20 -3.16
C TRP A 57 8.34 8.68 -3.04
N ASN A 58 9.36 8.21 -2.32
CA ASN A 58 9.57 6.81 -2.03
C ASN A 58 9.53 6.60 -0.52
N ARG A 59 8.69 5.67 -0.07
CA ARG A 59 8.58 5.26 1.32
C ARG A 59 8.91 3.77 1.44
N PRO A 60 10.16 3.43 1.81
CA PRO A 60 10.51 2.06 2.11
C PRO A 60 9.80 1.59 3.38
N GLY A 61 9.18 0.42 3.31
CA GLY A 61 8.63 -0.30 4.46
C GLY A 61 9.40 -1.58 4.75
N LYS A 62 8.88 -2.39 5.66
CA LYS A 62 9.51 -3.66 6.06
C LYS A 62 9.22 -4.78 5.08
N VAL A 63 7.96 -4.90 4.68
CA VAL A 63 7.41 -5.92 3.79
C VAL A 63 7.12 -5.32 2.42
N PHE A 64 6.65 -4.08 2.37
CA PHE A 64 6.25 -3.39 1.14
C PHE A 64 6.89 -2.02 1.00
N HIS A 65 7.12 -1.61 -0.24
CA HIS A 65 7.57 -0.29 -0.63
C HIS A 65 6.45 0.47 -1.34
N LEU A 66 6.30 1.75 -1.01
CA LEU A 66 5.42 2.68 -1.71
C LEU A 66 6.25 3.66 -2.52
N GLN A 67 5.95 3.79 -3.81
CA GLN A 67 6.42 4.85 -4.68
C GLN A 67 5.22 5.68 -5.15
N VAL A 68 5.34 6.99 -5.11
CA VAL A 68 4.30 7.92 -5.58
C VAL A 68 4.93 8.92 -6.53
N ILE A 69 4.35 9.02 -7.72
CA ILE A 69 4.53 10.13 -8.66
C ILE A 69 3.19 10.82 -8.86
N GLN A 70 3.16 11.90 -9.66
CA GLN A 70 1.95 12.71 -9.83
C GLN A 70 0.79 11.94 -10.49
N GLU A 71 1.08 10.97 -11.35
CA GLU A 71 0.08 10.21 -12.09
C GLU A 71 -0.20 8.82 -11.51
N GLU A 72 0.66 8.33 -10.61
CA GLU A 72 0.66 6.91 -10.24
C GLU A 72 1.21 6.68 -8.82
N ALA A 73 0.59 5.73 -8.12
CA ALA A 73 1.07 5.17 -6.87
C ALA A 73 1.28 3.66 -7.04
N LEU A 74 2.53 3.23 -6.82
CA LEU A 74 2.98 1.84 -6.90
C LEU A 74 3.28 1.31 -5.51
N ILE A 75 2.64 0.21 -5.17
CA ILE A 75 2.90 -0.58 -3.97
C ILE A 75 3.50 -1.92 -4.40
N GLN A 76 4.65 -2.28 -3.86
CA GLN A 76 5.36 -3.51 -4.24
C GLN A 76 5.97 -4.20 -3.03
N ALA A 77 5.88 -5.53 -2.98
CA ALA A 77 6.53 -6.35 -1.97
C ALA A 77 8.06 -6.30 -2.12
N ASN A 78 8.78 -6.08 -1.02
CA ASN A 78 10.25 -5.96 -1.02
C ASN A 78 10.95 -7.22 -1.52
N ILE A 79 10.41 -8.41 -1.22
CA ILE A 79 10.95 -9.70 -1.68
C ILE A 79 11.03 -9.81 -3.20
N THR A 80 10.18 -9.08 -3.93
CA THR A 80 10.20 -9.04 -5.40
C THR A 80 11.28 -8.10 -5.93
N MET A 81 11.75 -7.14 -5.13
CA MET A 81 12.84 -6.22 -5.48
C MET A 81 14.23 -6.84 -5.21
N GLU A 82 14.37 -7.64 -4.14
CA GLU A 82 15.64 -8.28 -3.76
C GLU A 82 16.18 -9.27 -4.81
N GLY A 83 15.35 -9.75 -5.74
CA GLY A 83 15.76 -10.61 -6.86
C GLY A 83 16.49 -9.89 -8.01
N PHE A 84 16.62 -8.56 -7.97
CA PHE A 84 17.21 -7.77 -9.07
C PHE A 84 18.69 -7.40 -8.91
N GLU A 85 19.31 -7.60 -7.73
CA GLU A 85 20.69 -7.13 -7.45
C GLU A 85 21.81 -8.17 -7.64
N GLU A 86 21.52 -9.46 -7.89
CA GLU A 86 22.55 -10.47 -8.20
C GLU A 86 22.54 -10.87 -9.68
N GLU A 87 23.68 -10.72 -10.35
CA GLU A 87 23.90 -10.87 -11.79
C GLU A 87 23.49 -12.26 -12.38
N MET A 88 22.48 -12.25 -13.27
CA MET A 88 22.29 -13.06 -14.51
C MET A 88 22.13 -14.60 -14.43
N PRO A 89 21.77 -15.33 -15.52
CA PRO A 89 20.91 -15.08 -16.69
C PRO A 89 19.79 -16.15 -16.85
N ASP A 90 18.87 -15.97 -17.82
CA ASP A 90 17.94 -16.99 -18.34
C ASP A 90 17.18 -17.84 -17.31
N GLN A 91 16.03 -17.34 -16.85
CA GLN A 91 14.84 -18.15 -16.61
C GLN A 91 13.62 -17.26 -16.36
N ASP A 92 12.58 -17.46 -17.18
CA ASP A 92 11.19 -17.33 -16.73
C ASP A 92 11.08 -17.73 -15.24
N LEU A 93 10.27 -16.99 -14.46
CA LEU A 93 9.99 -17.14 -13.02
C LEU A 93 10.76 -16.17 -12.09
N HIS A 94 10.33 -14.91 -12.07
CA HIS A 94 9.94 -14.35 -10.77
C HIS A 94 8.43 -14.14 -10.83
N ALA A 95 7.72 -14.90 -10.00
CA ALA A 95 6.28 -14.91 -9.94
C ALA A 95 5.77 -13.48 -9.74
N TYR A 96 5.15 -12.91 -10.77
CA TYR A 96 4.11 -11.91 -10.58
C TYR A 96 2.96 -12.62 -9.88
N ASP A 97 3.09 -12.81 -8.57
CA ASP A 97 1.93 -13.02 -7.74
C ASP A 97 1.18 -11.68 -7.78
N GLU A 98 -0.06 -11.71 -8.26
CA GLU A 98 -0.94 -10.53 -8.34
C GLU A 98 -1.10 -9.87 -6.95
N GLU A 99 -0.79 -10.60 -5.88
CA GLU A 99 -0.75 -10.11 -4.49
C GLU A 99 0.53 -9.36 -4.09
N SER A 100 1.55 -9.28 -4.96
CA SER A 100 2.84 -8.66 -4.65
C SER A 100 2.99 -7.24 -5.19
N VAL A 101 2.12 -6.81 -6.10
CA VAL A 101 2.15 -5.46 -6.70
C VAL A 101 0.75 -4.89 -6.81
N SER A 102 0.60 -3.60 -6.57
CA SER A 102 -0.64 -2.87 -6.85
C SER A 102 -0.31 -1.49 -7.40
N LEU A 103 -1.08 -1.09 -8.41
CA LEU A 103 -0.90 0.16 -9.13
C LEU A 103 -2.23 0.90 -9.17
N CYS A 104 -2.25 2.14 -8.74
CA CYS A 104 -3.46 2.97 -8.76
C CYS A 104 -3.12 4.45 -8.92
N GLY A 105 -4.12 5.29 -9.17
CA GLY A 105 -3.94 6.73 -9.16
C GLY A 105 -3.70 7.25 -7.73
N PRO A 106 -2.91 8.33 -7.55
CA PRO A 106 -2.73 8.98 -6.25
C PRO A 106 -4.06 9.40 -5.61
N GLU A 107 -5.06 9.81 -6.40
CA GLU A 107 -6.40 10.14 -5.92
C GLU A 107 -7.13 8.93 -5.32
N ASP A 108 -6.99 7.76 -5.96
CA ASP A 108 -7.62 6.53 -5.48
C ASP A 108 -6.96 6.07 -4.16
N LEU A 109 -5.63 6.14 -4.09
CA LEU A 109 -4.89 5.84 -2.87
C LEU A 109 -5.28 6.79 -1.72
N LEU A 110 -5.45 8.08 -2.02
CA LEU A 110 -5.89 9.08 -1.06
C LEU A 110 -7.25 8.72 -0.45
N LEU A 111 -8.23 8.39 -1.30
CA LEU A 111 -9.57 7.99 -0.86
C LEU A 111 -9.53 6.74 0.02
N VAL A 112 -8.70 5.77 -0.31
CA VAL A 112 -8.52 4.56 0.49
C VAL A 112 -7.90 4.86 1.84
N LEU A 113 -6.85 5.70 1.90
CA LEU A 113 -6.17 6.04 3.15
C LEU A 113 -7.08 6.83 4.09
N GLU A 114 -7.87 7.77 3.56
CA GLU A 114 -8.86 8.50 4.35
C GLU A 114 -9.95 7.56 4.88
N ALA A 115 -10.48 6.68 4.03
CA ALA A 115 -11.46 5.67 4.44
C ALA A 115 -10.90 4.69 5.49
N TRP A 116 -9.64 4.27 5.32
CA TRP A 116 -8.95 3.42 6.28
C TRP A 116 -8.80 4.12 7.62
N GLN A 117 -8.31 5.37 7.62
CA GLN A 117 -8.15 6.18 8.81
C GLN A 117 -9.46 6.34 9.58
N ASP A 118 -10.56 6.63 8.88
CA ASP A 118 -11.88 6.75 9.47
C ASP A 118 -12.38 5.42 10.03
N PHE A 119 -12.14 4.32 9.33
CA PHE A 119 -12.48 2.97 9.78
C PHE A 119 -11.76 2.63 11.09
N ILE A 120 -10.44 2.81 11.16
CA ILE A 120 -9.68 2.53 12.39
C ILE A 120 -9.98 3.53 13.51
N ARG A 121 -10.40 4.77 13.24
CA ARG A 121 -10.87 5.68 14.30
C ARG A 121 -12.21 5.24 14.88
N ARG A 122 -13.10 4.76 14.02
CA ARG A 122 -14.45 4.35 14.41
C ARG A 122 -14.47 2.99 15.11
N TYR A 123 -13.60 2.09 14.68
CA TYR A 123 -13.54 0.71 15.14
C TYR A 123 -12.22 0.36 15.84
N GLY A 124 -11.30 1.29 16.02
CA GLY A 124 -10.14 1.16 16.93
C GLY A 124 -10.55 1.45 18.37
N ARG A 125 -9.74 0.98 19.32
CA ARG A 125 -9.89 1.33 20.74
C ARG A 125 -8.91 2.42 21.13
#